data_AF-A0A163D4X0-F1
#
_entry.id   AF-A0A163D4X0-F1
#
_cell.length_a   1.000
_cell.length_b   1.000
_cell.length_c   1.000
_cell.angle_alpha   90.00
_cell.angle_beta   90.00
_cell.angle_gamma   90.00
#
_symmetry.space_group_name_H-M   'P 1'
#
loop_
_entity.id
_entity.type
_entity.pdbx_description
1 polymer ?
#
loop_
_entity_poly.entity_id
_entity_poly.type
_entity_poly.pdbx_seq_one_letter_code
_entity_poly.pdbx_strand_id
1 'polypeptide(L)'
;MKTLKINALFAFVVAISMMSCDKEESSNQDQLSVENEVVEFENRLPKQAAEEGDPGDSVSDCSFDGLIEATVRIGHFVGVNEFPNQFGADTQVEWKINGSVVNPRRPRFVRVNDHVSQAGPVEVCYSATSTDCQTINECVTIDFKG
;
A
#
# COMPACT_ATOMS: atom_id res chain seq x y z
N MET A 1 -12.88 61.38 -30.83
CA MET A 1 -12.20 61.65 -29.53
C MET A 1 -13.25 62.07 -28.50
N LYS A 2 -13.07 61.62 -27.25
CA LYS A 2 -13.91 61.80 -26.04
C LYS A 2 -15.07 60.80 -25.91
N THR A 3 -15.30 60.04 -24.84
CA THR A 3 -14.52 59.48 -23.71
C THR A 3 -15.51 58.58 -22.96
N LEU A 4 -15.04 57.47 -22.40
CA LEU A 4 -15.79 56.51 -21.57
C LEU A 4 -16.65 57.16 -20.46
N LYS A 5 -17.78 56.53 -20.13
CA LYS A 5 -18.20 56.27 -18.74
C LYS A 5 -18.84 54.89 -18.62
N ILE A 6 -18.06 53.98 -18.03
CA ILE A 6 -18.51 52.72 -17.43
C ILE A 6 -19.12 53.08 -16.07
N ASN A 7 -20.31 52.56 -15.77
CA ASN A 7 -20.76 52.11 -14.44
C ASN A 7 -22.29 52.03 -14.42
N ALA A 8 -22.84 50.83 -14.59
CA ALA A 8 -24.13 50.49 -14.00
C ALA A 8 -24.27 48.96 -13.93
N LEU A 9 -24.41 48.49 -12.70
CA LEU A 9 -25.08 47.25 -12.31
C LEU A 9 -24.39 45.91 -12.63
N PHE A 10 -23.43 45.61 -11.76
CA PHE A 10 -23.39 44.32 -11.05
C PHE A 10 -24.79 43.95 -10.51
N ALA A 11 -25.46 42.98 -11.14
CA ALA A 11 -26.61 42.28 -10.56
C ALA A 11 -26.83 40.95 -11.29
N PHE A 12 -26.00 39.94 -11.04
CA PHE A 12 -26.37 38.53 -11.23
C PHE A 12 -25.54 37.66 -10.28
N VAL A 13 -25.88 37.76 -8.99
CA VAL A 13 -25.37 36.92 -7.91
C VAL A 13 -26.48 35.91 -7.58
N VAL A 14 -26.12 34.63 -7.70
CA VAL A 14 -26.64 33.48 -6.94
C VAL A 14 -28.06 33.01 -7.28
N ALA A 15 -28.14 32.06 -8.21
CA ALA A 15 -29.23 31.08 -8.27
C ALA A 15 -28.77 29.80 -8.99
N ILE A 16 -27.77 29.10 -8.44
CA ILE A 16 -27.57 27.65 -8.65
C ILE A 16 -27.22 27.05 -7.29
N SER A 17 -28.17 27.13 -6.36
CA SER A 17 -28.27 26.22 -5.24
C SER A 17 -29.28 25.14 -5.66
N MET A 18 -29.00 23.89 -5.28
CA MET A 18 -29.77 22.67 -5.55
C MET A 18 -29.36 21.87 -6.81
N MET A 19 -28.09 21.45 -6.85
CA MET A 19 -27.82 20.07 -7.22
C MET A 19 -27.42 19.35 -5.92
N SER A 20 -28.42 18.72 -5.30
CA SER A 20 -28.24 17.83 -4.16
C SER A 20 -27.39 16.64 -4.62
N CYS A 21 -26.10 16.63 -4.28
CA CYS A 21 -25.37 15.38 -4.15
C CYS A 21 -25.57 14.90 -2.72
N ASP A 22 -26.73 14.30 -2.47
CA ASP A 22 -26.89 13.36 -1.37
C ASP A 22 -25.95 12.17 -1.61
N LYS A 23 -24.73 12.22 -1.03
CA LYS A 23 -23.97 11.02 -0.65
C LYS A 23 -22.73 11.36 0.16
N GLU A 24 -22.93 11.62 1.44
CA GLU A 24 -21.89 11.43 2.46
C GLU A 24 -22.43 10.48 3.54
N GLU A 25 -22.71 9.23 3.16
CA GLU A 25 -23.06 8.18 4.14
C GLU A 25 -22.67 6.75 3.69
N SER A 26 -21.61 6.59 2.88
CA SER A 26 -21.03 5.27 2.58
C SER A 26 -19.59 5.07 3.06
N SER A 27 -18.93 6.12 3.57
CA SER A 27 -17.48 6.08 3.82
C SER A 27 -17.07 5.15 4.97
N ASN A 28 -17.90 5.01 6.02
CA ASN A 28 -17.49 4.25 7.22
C ASN A 28 -17.66 2.74 7.05
N GLN A 29 -18.66 2.28 6.29
CA GLN A 29 -18.91 0.85 6.10
C GLN A 29 -17.92 0.23 5.10
N ASP A 30 -17.53 0.98 4.07
CA ASP A 30 -16.51 0.55 3.11
C ASP A 30 -15.09 0.54 3.73
N GLN A 31 -14.76 1.50 4.61
CA GLN A 31 -13.46 1.49 5.32
C GLN A 31 -13.31 0.28 6.25
N LEU A 32 -14.34 -0.06 7.03
CA LEU A 32 -14.33 -1.26 7.87
C LEU A 32 -14.18 -2.55 7.05
N SER A 33 -14.74 -2.58 5.84
CA SER A 33 -14.60 -3.74 4.93
C SER A 33 -13.17 -3.90 4.43
N VAL A 34 -12.49 -2.80 4.07
CA VAL A 34 -11.11 -2.85 3.58
C VAL A 34 -10.14 -3.27 4.67
N GLU A 35 -10.27 -2.74 5.88
CA GLU A 35 -9.39 -3.12 7.00
C GLU A 35 -9.54 -4.60 7.38
N ASN A 36 -10.78 -5.12 7.40
CA ASN A 36 -11.02 -6.54 7.68
C ASN A 36 -10.36 -7.47 6.65
N GLU A 37 -10.42 -7.13 5.37
CA GLU A 37 -9.77 -7.93 4.31
C GLU A 37 -8.24 -7.78 4.33
N VAL A 38 -7.70 -6.61 4.69
CA VAL A 38 -6.26 -6.44 4.95
C VAL A 38 -5.81 -7.32 6.12
N VAL A 39 -6.60 -7.37 7.19
CA VAL A 39 -6.37 -8.27 8.33
C VAL A 39 -6.49 -9.73 7.92
N GLU A 40 -7.40 -10.08 7.00
CA GLU A 40 -7.50 -11.45 6.46
C GLU A 40 -6.22 -11.85 5.73
N PHE A 41 -5.68 -10.98 4.87
CA PHE A 41 -4.39 -11.23 4.22
C PHE A 41 -3.25 -11.32 5.24
N GLU A 42 -3.21 -10.42 6.22
CA GLU A 42 -2.22 -10.45 7.30
C GLU A 42 -2.29 -11.75 8.14
N ASN A 43 -3.48 -12.33 8.30
CA ASN A 43 -3.65 -13.63 8.96
C ASN A 43 -3.22 -14.83 8.09
N ARG A 44 -3.12 -14.67 6.77
CA ARG A 44 -2.55 -15.70 5.87
C ARG A 44 -1.02 -15.75 5.96
N LEU A 45 -0.41 -14.63 6.33
CA LEU A 45 1.01 -14.58 6.62
C LEU A 45 1.28 -15.28 7.97
N PRO A 46 2.35 -16.06 8.09
CA PRO A 46 2.70 -16.69 9.36
C PRO A 46 2.87 -15.61 10.43
N LYS A 47 2.21 -15.81 11.57
CA LYS A 47 2.42 -15.01 12.77
C LYS A 47 3.74 -15.48 13.38
N GLN A 48 4.59 -14.55 13.80
CA GLN A 48 5.72 -14.90 14.66
C GLN A 48 5.11 -15.64 15.85
N ALA A 49 5.49 -16.90 16.04
CA ALA A 49 5.41 -17.46 17.37
C ALA A 49 6.21 -16.48 18.23
N ALA A 50 5.55 -15.85 19.20
CA ALA A 50 6.26 -15.19 20.28
C ALA A 50 6.97 -16.34 21.02
N GLU A 51 8.13 -16.76 20.53
CA GLU A 51 9.04 -17.54 21.34
C GLU A 51 9.39 -16.63 22.50
N GLU A 52 9.00 -17.05 23.70
CA GLU A 52 9.51 -16.53 24.96
C GLU A 52 11.00 -16.88 25.05
N GLY A 53 11.79 -16.27 24.17
CA GLY A 53 13.24 -16.40 24.09
C GLY A 53 13.89 -15.36 24.98
N ASP A 54 14.75 -15.83 25.88
CA ASP A 54 15.70 -15.07 26.68
C ASP A 54 16.27 -13.88 25.87
N PRO A 55 16.19 -12.62 26.34
CA PRO A 55 16.56 -11.41 25.58
C PRO A 55 18.07 -11.26 25.28
N GLY A 56 18.84 -12.35 25.34
CA GLY A 56 20.29 -12.35 25.33
C GLY A 56 20.96 -12.46 23.96
N ASP A 57 20.32 -13.05 22.94
CA ASP A 57 20.96 -13.23 21.63
C ASP A 57 19.92 -13.53 20.55
N SER A 58 19.26 -12.49 20.01
CA SER A 58 18.42 -12.65 18.83
C SER A 58 19.34 -12.83 17.62
N VAL A 59 19.66 -14.09 17.31
CA VAL A 59 20.41 -14.48 16.10
C VAL A 59 19.56 -14.14 14.88
N SER A 60 20.12 -13.34 13.97
CA SER A 60 19.45 -12.98 12.71
C SER A 60 19.29 -14.22 11.82
N ASP A 61 18.09 -14.40 11.29
CA ASP A 61 17.76 -15.43 10.31
C ASP A 61 17.69 -14.81 8.91
N CYS A 62 18.68 -15.15 8.08
CA CYS A 62 18.81 -14.65 6.72
C CYS A 62 18.04 -15.47 5.67
N SER A 63 17.23 -16.43 6.11
CA SER A 63 16.39 -17.23 5.23
C SER A 63 15.24 -16.41 4.67
N PHE A 64 15.03 -16.50 3.35
CA PHE A 64 13.98 -15.80 2.63
C PHE A 64 13.26 -16.76 1.68
N ASP A 65 11.97 -16.97 1.92
CA ASP A 65 11.13 -17.93 1.21
C ASP A 65 10.52 -17.36 -0.09
N GLY A 66 10.89 -16.13 -0.45
CA GLY A 66 10.42 -15.47 -1.67
C GLY A 66 9.17 -14.63 -1.46
N LEU A 67 8.56 -14.25 -2.58
CA LEU A 67 7.35 -13.44 -2.63
C LEU A 67 6.10 -14.30 -2.74
N ILE A 68 5.05 -13.88 -2.04
CA ILE A 68 3.74 -14.51 -2.05
C ILE A 68 2.74 -13.56 -2.65
N GLU A 69 1.96 -14.06 -3.60
CA GLU A 69 0.85 -13.34 -4.21
C GLU A 69 -0.49 -13.85 -3.66
N ALA A 70 -1.43 -12.94 -3.50
CA ALA A 70 -2.83 -13.29 -3.28
C ALA A 70 -3.76 -12.27 -3.92
N THR A 71 -4.81 -12.77 -4.57
CA THR A 71 -5.95 -11.94 -4.96
C THR A 71 -7.10 -12.20 -4.00
N VAL A 72 -7.57 -11.14 -3.35
CA VAL A 72 -8.78 -11.11 -2.53
C VAL A 72 -9.77 -10.12 -3.13
N ARG A 73 -10.96 -9.98 -2.53
CA ARG A 73 -12.02 -9.12 -3.09
C ARG A 73 -11.58 -7.65 -3.18
N ILE A 74 -10.82 -7.15 -2.22
CA ILE A 74 -10.29 -5.78 -2.25
C ILE A 74 -9.06 -5.62 -3.15
N GLY A 75 -8.55 -6.67 -3.79
CA GLY A 75 -7.51 -6.55 -4.82
C GLY A 75 -6.36 -7.54 -4.69
N HIS A 76 -5.28 -7.22 -5.40
CA HIS A 76 -4.09 -8.03 -5.53
C HIS A 76 -3.02 -7.55 -4.54
N PHE A 77 -2.50 -8.49 -3.75
CA PHE A 77 -1.44 -8.28 -2.76
C PHE A 77 -0.22 -9.09 -3.14
N VAL A 78 0.95 -8.50 -2.88
CA VAL A 78 2.23 -9.21 -2.89
C VAL A 78 2.90 -8.97 -1.54
N GLY A 79 3.40 -10.03 -0.91
CA GLY A 79 3.97 -9.97 0.43
C GLY A 79 5.12 -10.96 0.65
N VAL A 80 5.67 -10.92 1.86
CA VAL A 80 6.73 -11.81 2.35
C VAL A 80 6.27 -12.52 3.62
N ASN A 81 6.70 -13.78 3.81
CA ASN A 81 6.41 -14.58 5.02
C ASN A 81 7.19 -14.08 6.24
N GLU A 82 8.29 -13.42 5.97
CA GLU A 82 9.29 -13.00 6.91
C GLU A 82 8.90 -11.68 7.57
N PHE A 83 9.27 -11.51 8.83
CA PHE A 83 9.22 -10.19 9.46
C PHE A 83 10.56 -9.50 9.25
N PRO A 84 10.59 -8.19 8.94
CA PRO A 84 11.85 -7.50 8.68
C PRO A 84 12.87 -7.62 9.82
N ASN A 85 12.42 -7.65 11.07
CA ASN A 85 13.29 -7.75 12.24
C ASN A 85 14.03 -9.09 12.34
N GLN A 86 13.59 -10.13 11.62
CA GLN A 86 14.28 -11.42 11.63
C GLN A 86 15.64 -11.33 10.92
N PHE A 87 15.78 -10.42 9.96
CA PHE A 87 17.03 -10.23 9.21
C PHE A 87 18.06 -9.38 9.99
N GLY A 88 17.68 -8.85 11.15
CA GLY A 88 18.49 -7.93 11.95
C GLY A 88 17.66 -6.75 12.47
N ALA A 89 18.06 -6.21 13.61
CA ALA A 89 17.36 -5.08 14.24
C ALA A 89 17.45 -3.77 13.43
N ASP A 90 18.44 -3.66 12.55
CA ASP A 90 18.71 -2.51 11.68
C ASP A 90 18.11 -2.65 10.27
N THR A 91 17.29 -3.69 10.04
CA THR A 91 16.76 -4.00 8.70
C THR A 91 15.95 -2.84 8.12
N GLN A 92 16.31 -2.45 6.90
CA GLN A 92 15.57 -1.48 6.08
C GLN A 92 14.88 -2.21 4.93
N VAL A 93 13.60 -1.89 4.72
CA VAL A 93 12.76 -2.51 3.69
C VAL A 93 12.39 -1.50 2.62
N GLU A 94 12.49 -1.90 1.35
CA GLU A 94 12.02 -1.14 0.19
C GLU A 94 11.15 -2.02 -0.70
N TRP A 95 10.01 -1.47 -1.13
CA TRP A 95 9.14 -2.06 -2.12
C TRP A 95 9.21 -1.25 -3.42
N LYS A 96 9.24 -1.94 -4.57
CA LYS A 96 9.11 -1.33 -5.90
C LYS A 96 7.99 -1.98 -6.69
N ILE A 97 7.25 -1.16 -7.42
CA ILE A 97 6.29 -1.60 -8.43
C ILE A 97 6.66 -0.97 -9.76
N ASN A 98 6.92 -1.80 -10.77
CA ASN A 98 7.44 -1.39 -12.09
C ASN A 98 8.65 -0.45 -11.97
N GLY A 99 9.61 -0.83 -11.12
CA GLY A 99 10.82 -0.05 -10.83
C GLY A 99 10.63 1.22 -9.99
N SER A 100 9.40 1.64 -9.69
CA SER A 100 9.12 2.82 -8.86
C SER A 100 9.00 2.44 -7.40
N VAL A 101 9.73 3.14 -6.51
CA VAL A 101 9.63 2.92 -5.05
C VAL A 101 8.23 3.31 -4.56
N VAL A 102 7.63 2.42 -3.78
CA VAL A 102 6.31 2.62 -3.17
C VAL A 102 6.42 2.50 -1.65
N ASN A 103 5.55 3.22 -0.94
CA ASN A 103 5.48 3.14 0.51
C ASN A 103 4.24 2.35 0.92
N PRO A 104 4.36 1.05 1.22
CA PRO A 104 3.22 0.24 1.61
C PRO A 104 2.73 0.64 3.01
N ARG A 105 1.44 0.37 3.29
CA ARG A 105 0.88 0.59 4.63
C ARG A 105 1.48 -0.34 5.68
N ARG A 106 1.98 -1.50 5.26
CA ARG A 106 2.62 -2.51 6.10
C ARG A 106 3.96 -2.89 5.46
N PRO A 107 5.02 -3.10 6.25
CA PRO A 107 6.34 -3.40 5.68
C PRO A 107 6.42 -4.78 5.00
N ARG A 108 5.50 -5.69 5.33
CA ARG A 108 5.51 -7.08 4.85
C ARG A 108 4.75 -7.32 3.55
N PHE A 109 3.95 -6.36 3.09
CA PHE A 109 3.18 -6.53 1.87
C PHE A 109 2.74 -5.22 1.27
N VAL A 110 2.51 -5.24 -0.03
CA VAL A 110 1.97 -4.13 -0.81
C VAL A 110 0.67 -4.55 -1.49
N ARG A 111 -0.29 -3.63 -1.52
CA ARG A 111 -1.51 -3.76 -2.32
C ARG A 111 -1.28 -3.14 -3.68
N VAL A 112 -1.23 -3.95 -4.73
CA VAL A 112 -0.86 -3.49 -6.08
C VAL A 112 -1.88 -2.50 -6.64
N ASN A 113 -3.17 -2.68 -6.32
CA ASN A 113 -4.26 -1.77 -6.71
C ASN A 113 -4.08 -0.33 -6.22
N ASP A 114 -3.30 -0.10 -5.15
CA ASP A 114 -3.04 1.26 -4.65
C ASP A 114 -2.02 2.01 -5.54
N HIS A 115 -1.35 1.31 -6.47
CA HIS A 115 -0.24 1.83 -7.26
C HIS A 115 -0.41 1.62 -8.78
N VAL A 116 -1.21 0.65 -9.20
CA VAL A 116 -1.46 0.33 -10.61
C VAL A 116 -2.96 0.25 -10.86
N SER A 117 -3.42 0.92 -11.93
CA SER A 117 -4.84 0.95 -12.33
C SER A 117 -5.13 0.26 -13.66
N GLN A 118 -4.11 -0.04 -14.46
CA GLN A 118 -4.26 -0.67 -15.78
C GLN A 118 -3.91 -2.15 -15.68
N ALA A 119 -4.76 -3.01 -16.24
CA ALA A 119 -4.50 -4.43 -16.34
C ALA A 119 -3.26 -4.72 -17.22
N GLY A 120 -2.49 -5.74 -16.84
CA GLY A 120 -1.27 -6.14 -17.54
C GLY A 120 -0.21 -6.73 -16.62
N PRO A 121 0.96 -7.09 -17.16
CA PRO A 121 2.09 -7.54 -16.36
C PRO A 121 2.58 -6.41 -15.46
N VAL A 122 2.73 -6.72 -14.17
CA VAL A 122 3.27 -5.81 -13.16
C VAL A 122 4.42 -6.50 -12.44
N GLU A 123 5.58 -5.87 -12.43
CA GLU A 123 6.73 -6.32 -11.64
C GLU A 123 6.64 -5.73 -10.23
N VAL A 124 6.71 -6.59 -9.22
CA VAL A 124 6.75 -6.19 -7.82
C VAL A 124 8.03 -6.73 -7.20
N CYS A 125 8.85 -5.84 -6.66
CA CYS A 125 10.11 -6.20 -6.01
C CYS A 125 10.09 -5.84 -4.53
N TYR A 126 10.69 -6.70 -3.73
CA TYR A 126 10.99 -6.49 -2.33
C TYR A 126 12.49 -6.50 -2.14
N SER A 127 13.00 -5.56 -1.36
CA SER A 127 14.36 -5.66 -0.83
C SER A 127 14.39 -5.39 0.66
N ALA A 128 15.23 -6.16 1.36
CA ALA A 128 15.55 -5.98 2.76
C ALA A 128 17.07 -5.89 2.88
N THR A 129 17.57 -4.87 3.57
CA THR A 129 19.01 -4.71 3.81
C THR A 129 19.27 -4.57 5.30
N SER A 130 20.16 -5.40 5.82
CA SER A 130 20.63 -5.35 7.21
C SER A 130 22.14 -5.58 7.28
N THR A 131 22.74 -5.22 8.42
CA THR A 131 24.16 -5.51 8.66
C THR A 131 24.43 -7.02 8.73
N ASP A 132 23.48 -7.79 9.25
CA ASP A 132 23.67 -9.23 9.51
C ASP A 132 23.47 -10.10 8.26
N CYS A 133 22.47 -9.77 7.44
CA CYS A 133 22.04 -10.58 6.29
C CYS A 133 22.35 -9.96 4.94
N GLN A 134 23.00 -8.78 4.91
CA GLN A 134 23.23 -8.00 3.70
C GLN A 134 21.90 -7.65 3.01
N THR A 135 21.94 -7.42 1.69
CA THR A 135 20.75 -7.12 0.90
C THR A 135 20.15 -8.39 0.30
N ILE A 136 18.90 -8.66 0.65
CA ILE A 136 18.01 -9.59 -0.03
C ILE A 136 17.20 -8.77 -1.03
N ASN A 137 17.05 -9.25 -2.26
CA ASN A 137 16.23 -8.60 -3.29
C ASN A 137 15.59 -9.64 -4.18
N GLU A 138 14.27 -9.63 -4.27
CA GLU A 138 13.48 -10.56 -5.07
C GLU A 138 12.36 -9.81 -5.79
N CYS A 139 12.04 -10.24 -7.01
CA CYS A 139 10.98 -9.68 -7.82
C CYS A 139 10.05 -10.78 -8.34
N VAL A 140 8.75 -10.49 -8.37
CA VAL A 140 7.74 -11.33 -9.02
C VAL A 140 7.00 -10.52 -10.07
N THR A 141 6.71 -11.16 -11.21
CA THR A 141 5.83 -10.58 -12.23
C THR A 141 4.45 -11.19 -12.09
N ILE A 142 3.45 -10.35 -11.81
CA ILE A 142 2.05 -10.77 -11.71
C ILE A 142 1.26 -10.29 -12.94
N ASP A 143 0.25 -11.05 -13.33
CA ASP A 143 -0.70 -10.64 -14.37
C ASP A 143 -1.90 -9.92 -13.71
N PHE A 144 -1.75 -8.61 -13.52
CA PHE A 144 -2.72 -7.77 -12.83
C PHE A 144 -3.97 -7.54 -13.67
N LYS A 145 -5.15 -7.77 -13.08
CA LYS A 145 -6.44 -7.77 -13.81
C LYS A 145 -7.25 -6.48 -13.73
N GLY A 146 -6.81 -5.48 -12.94
CA GLY A 146 -7.57 -4.27 -12.66
C GLY A 146 -8.53 -4.47 -11.50
#